data_AF-A0A1Y3U1W6-F1
#
_entry.id   AF-A0A1Y3U1W6-F1
#
_cell.length_a   1.000
_cell.length_b   1.000
_cell.length_c   1.000
_cell.angle_alpha   90.00
_cell.angle_beta   90.00
_cell.angle_gamma   90.00
#
_symmetry.space_group_name_H-M   'P 1'
#
loop_
_entity.id
_entity.type
_entity.pdbx_description
1 polymer ?
#
loop_
_entity_poly.entity_id
_entity_poly.type
_entity_poly.pdbx_seq_one_letter_code
_entity_poly.pdbx_strand_id
1 'polypeptide(L)'
;MGSCVGDMVWERPRAIIEVNGFEYHADRNGFFIQSGRTAALQSMGYVVLDVNYRQIADLDQFETMLSVFSDMLGFPLHARTKTFLARREELHRLLMSGFRSRTGA
;
A
#
# COMPACT_ATOMS: atom_id res chain seq x y z
N MET A 1 17.67 -19.20 9.14
CA MET A 1 17.32 -18.46 7.90
C MET A 1 16.09 -17.63 8.23
N GLY A 2 16.18 -16.30 8.14
CA GLY A 2 15.03 -15.44 8.43
C GLY A 2 14.07 -15.39 7.23
N SER A 3 12.77 -15.50 7.47
CA SER A 3 11.74 -15.19 6.48
C SER A 3 11.15 -13.81 6.78
N CYS A 4 10.84 -13.04 5.72
CA CYS A 4 10.04 -11.83 5.82
C CYS A 4 8.66 -12.12 5.22
N VAL A 5 7.59 -11.68 5.89
CA VAL A 5 6.20 -11.83 5.43
C VAL A 5 5.66 -10.44 5.14
N GLY A 6 5.37 -10.15 3.87
CA GLY A 6 4.68 -8.92 3.47
C GLY A 6 3.17 -9.15 3.36
N ASP A 7 2.39 -8.07 3.46
CA ASP A 7 0.92 -8.15 3.35
C ASP A 7 0.47 -8.64 1.97
N MET A 8 1.17 -8.21 0.92
CA MET A 8 1.02 -8.75 -0.43
C MET A 8 2.36 -8.88 -1.12
N VAL A 9 2.65 -10.07 -1.68
CA VAL A 9 3.92 -10.39 -2.35
C VAL A 9 3.65 -10.85 -3.78
N TRP A 10 4.33 -10.23 -4.74
CA TRP A 10 4.36 -10.65 -6.13
C TRP A 10 5.75 -11.16 -6.52
N GLU A 11 5.87 -12.46 -6.77
CA GLU A 11 7.15 -13.08 -7.17
C GLU A 11 7.71 -12.52 -8.48
N ARG A 12 6.81 -12.15 -9.40
CA ARG A 12 7.11 -11.35 -10.60
C ARG A 12 6.11 -10.19 -10.58
N PRO A 13 6.54 -8.92 -10.49
CA PRO A 13 7.86 -8.38 -10.84
C PRO A 13 8.88 -8.28 -9.68
N ARG A 14 8.76 -9.09 -8.61
CA ARG A 14 9.47 -8.90 -7.33
C ARG A 14 9.03 -7.62 -6.64
N ALA A 15 7.75 -7.55 -6.30
CA ALA A 15 7.21 -6.42 -5.57
C ALA A 15 6.51 -6.89 -4.29
N ILE A 16 6.60 -6.06 -3.25
CA ILE A 16 5.93 -6.26 -1.97
C ILE A 16 5.15 -5.01 -1.66
N ILE A 17 3.88 -5.15 -1.27
CA ILE A 17 3.07 -4.07 -0.72
C ILE A 17 2.92 -4.30 0.78
N GLU A 18 3.27 -3.30 1.56
CA GLU A 18 3.14 -3.28 3.02
C GLU A 18 2.09 -2.23 3.39
N VAL A 19 1.07 -2.64 4.15
CA VAL A 19 0.00 -1.76 4.64
C VAL A 19 0.26 -1.46 6.10
N ASN A 20 0.87 -0.32 6.36
CA ASN A 20 1.33 0.04 7.70
C ASN A 20 0.30 0.88 8.48
N GLY A 21 -0.07 0.38 9.66
CA GLY A 21 -0.84 1.13 10.67
C GLY A 21 0.08 1.84 11.67
N PHE A 22 -0.31 3.03 12.13
CA PHE A 22 0.45 3.79 13.13
C PHE A 22 0.65 3.02 14.45
N GLU A 23 -0.31 2.17 14.84
CA GLU A 23 -0.29 1.43 16.11
C GLU A 23 0.83 0.40 16.21
N TYR A 24 1.41 -0.04 15.08
CA TYR A 24 2.47 -1.05 15.06
C TYR A 24 3.90 -0.48 14.95
N HIS A 25 4.05 0.82 14.68
CA HIS A 25 5.35 1.48 14.40
C HIS A 25 5.71 2.62 15.36
N ALA A 26 4.95 2.78 16.46
CA ALA A 26 4.97 4.00 17.27
C ALA A 26 6.22 4.20 18.15
N ASP A 27 7.23 3.32 18.11
CA ASP A 27 8.49 3.50 18.85
C ASP A 27 9.73 3.57 17.93
N ARG A 28 10.81 4.18 18.44
CA ARG A 28 12.08 4.33 17.69
C ARG A 28 12.63 2.99 17.22
N ASN A 29 12.40 1.93 17.99
CA ASN A 29 12.89 0.59 17.66
C ASN A 29 12.15 0.01 16.44
N GLY A 30 10.83 0.19 16.37
CA GLY A 30 9.99 -0.19 15.23
C GLY A 30 10.45 0.49 13.94
N PHE A 31 10.78 1.78 14.00
CA PHE A 31 11.33 2.51 12.85
C PHE A 31 12.65 1.91 12.34
N PHE A 32 13.62 1.64 13.22
CA PHE A 32 14.89 1.04 12.81
C PHE A 32 14.72 -0.36 12.24
N ILE A 33 13.87 -1.19 12.87
CA ILE A 33 13.56 -2.55 12.40
C ILE A 33 12.92 -2.50 11.01
N GLN A 34 11.95 -1.62 10.79
CA GLN A 34 11.29 -1.44 9.50
C GLN A 34 12.28 -0.95 8.44
N SER A 35 13.13 0.02 8.77
CA SER A 35 14.15 0.53 7.84
C SER A 35 15.15 -0.57 7.42
N GLY A 36 15.60 -1.40 8.37
CA GLY A 36 16.48 -2.54 8.10
C GLY A 36 15.80 -3.62 7.26
N ARG A 37 14.53 -3.90 7.53
CA ARG A 37 13.73 -4.84 6.73
C ARG A 37 13.55 -4.35 5.30
N THR A 38 13.17 -3.08 5.10
CA THR A 38 13.03 -2.50 3.76
C THR A 38 14.34 -2.56 2.99
N ALA A 39 15.46 -2.17 3.62
CA ALA A 39 16.78 -2.25 3.00
C ALA A 39 17.17 -3.69 2.62
N ALA A 40 16.87 -4.67 3.48
CA ALA A 40 17.12 -6.08 3.19
C ALA A 40 16.31 -6.56 1.98
N LEU A 41 14.99 -6.30 1.94
CA LEU A 41 14.12 -6.66 0.81
C LEU A 41 14.58 -6.01 -0.50
N GLN A 42 14.94 -4.72 -0.44
CA GLN A 42 15.48 -4.01 -1.60
C GLN A 42 16.81 -4.63 -2.07
N SER A 43 17.70 -5.02 -1.15
CA SER A 43 18.96 -5.71 -1.51
C SER A 43 18.73 -7.08 -2.18
N MET A 44 17.60 -7.72 -1.89
CA MET A 44 17.16 -8.97 -2.54
C MET A 44 16.50 -8.73 -3.92
N GLY A 45 16.41 -7.48 -4.35
CA GLY A 45 15.82 -7.06 -5.61
C GLY A 45 14.30 -6.92 -5.60
N TYR A 46 13.69 -6.75 -4.41
CA TYR A 46 12.28 -6.41 -4.32
C TYR A 46 12.06 -4.91 -4.38
N VAL A 47 11.03 -4.50 -5.12
CA VAL A 47 10.41 -3.19 -5.00
C VAL A 47 9.47 -3.23 -3.79
N VAL A 48 9.70 -2.38 -2.79
CA VAL A 48 8.84 -2.28 -1.60
C VAL A 48 7.95 -1.06 -1.74
N LEU A 49 6.63 -1.28 -1.74
CA LEU A 49 5.58 -0.27 -1.85
C LEU A 49 4.93 -0.13 -0.48
N ASP A 50 5.20 0.97 0.20
CA ASP A 50 4.66 1.24 1.53
C ASP A 50 3.45 2.17 1.43
N VAL A 51 2.35 1.78 2.06
CA VAL A 51 1.13 2.56 2.14
C VAL A 51 0.57 2.51 3.55
N ASN A 52 0.11 3.65 4.06
CA ASN A 52 -0.63 3.67 5.32
C ASN A 52 -2.14 3.82 5.12
N TYR A 53 -2.90 3.43 6.14
CA TYR A 53 -4.36 3.46 6.08
C TYR A 53 -4.94 4.85 5.76
N ARG A 54 -4.32 5.93 6.27
CA ARG A 54 -4.79 7.30 5.99
C ARG A 54 -4.68 7.66 4.51
N GLN A 55 -3.60 7.23 3.85
CA GLN A 55 -3.41 7.44 2.43
C GLN A 55 -4.39 6.62 1.59
N ILE A 56 -4.79 5.41 2.03
CA ILE A 56 -5.81 4.60 1.34
C ILE A 56 -7.21 5.22 1.53
N ALA A 57 -7.50 5.71 2.74
CA ALA A 57 -8.81 6.25 3.10
C ALA A 57 -9.13 7.59 2.42
N ASP A 58 -8.11 8.34 1.99
CA ASP A 58 -8.23 9.54 1.16
C ASP A 58 -8.06 9.16 -0.31
N LEU A 59 -9.15 9.22 -1.10
CA LEU A 59 -9.13 8.73 -2.47
C LEU A 59 -8.16 9.52 -3.37
N ASP A 60 -7.97 10.81 -3.15
CA ASP A 60 -7.06 11.63 -3.96
C ASP A 60 -5.60 11.30 -3.65
N GLN A 61 -5.27 11.07 -2.38
CA GLN A 61 -3.95 10.58 -1.99
C GLN A 61 -3.70 9.17 -2.50
N PHE A 62 -4.70 8.29 -2.42
CA PHE A 62 -4.60 6.94 -2.94
C PHE A 62 -4.34 6.94 -4.45
N GLU A 63 -5.00 7.80 -5.21
CA GLU A 63 -4.77 7.94 -6.64
C GLU A 63 -3.37 8.45 -6.99
N THR A 64 -2.88 9.44 -6.25
CA THR A 64 -1.51 9.94 -6.40
C THR A 64 -0.48 8.85 -6.11
N MET A 65 -0.76 7.98 -5.14
CA MET A 65 0.12 6.86 -4.82
C MET A 65 0.09 5.78 -5.91
N LEU A 66 -1.08 5.49 -6.47
CA LEU A 66 -1.22 4.48 -7.52
C LEU A 66 -0.44 4.86 -8.79
N SER A 67 -0.29 6.15 -9.12
CA SER A 67 0.57 6.56 -10.24
C SER A 67 2.04 6.31 -9.95
N VAL A 68 2.52 6.64 -8.75
CA VAL A 68 3.90 6.34 -8.33
C VAL A 68 4.17 4.83 -8.34
N PHE A 69 3.24 4.03 -7.83
CA PHE A 69 3.38 2.57 -7.81
C PHE A 69 3.37 1.98 -9.22
N SER A 70 2.50 2.51 -10.09
CA SER A 70 2.47 2.16 -11.51
C SER A 70 3.82 2.37 -12.18
N ASP A 71 4.45 3.52 -11.96
CA ASP A 71 5.77 3.83 -12.51
C ASP A 71 6.85 2.90 -11.94
N MET A 72 6.87 2.69 -10.63
CA MET A 72 7.84 1.81 -9.96
C MET A 72 7.74 0.35 -10.41
N LEU A 73 6.53 -0.12 -10.74
CA LEU A 73 6.29 -1.48 -11.19
C LEU A 73 6.40 -1.65 -12.71
N GLY A 74 6.53 -0.55 -13.46
CA GLY A 74 6.50 -0.59 -14.92
C GLY A 74 5.13 -0.98 -15.50
N PHE A 75 4.05 -0.74 -14.75
CA PHE A 75 2.68 -1.04 -15.19
C PHE A 75 1.97 0.26 -15.58
N PRO A 76 1.98 0.67 -16.86
CA PRO A 76 1.43 1.97 -17.25
C PRO A 76 -0.06 2.07 -16.91
N LEU A 77 -0.46 3.15 -16.24
CA LEU A 77 -1.87 3.45 -16.05
C LEU A 77 -2.51 3.84 -17.38
N HIS A 78 -3.54 3.09 -17.78
CA HIS A 78 -4.37 3.48 -18.91
C HIS A 78 -5.41 4.53 -18.52
N ALA A 79 -5.83 5.32 -19.51
CA ALA A 79 -6.91 6.29 -19.34
C ALA A 79 -8.18 5.59 -18.84
N ARG A 80 -8.73 6.11 -17.73
CA ARG A 80 -9.90 5.53 -17.08
C ARG A 80 -11.16 6.16 -17.65
N THR A 81 -12.13 5.32 -17.98
CA THR A 81 -13.45 5.80 -18.43
C THR A 81 -14.20 6.45 -17.27
N LYS A 82 -15.15 7.34 -17.58
CA LYS A 82 -16.05 7.93 -16.57
C LYS A 82 -16.77 6.86 -15.74
N THR A 83 -17.20 5.77 -16.39
CA THR A 83 -17.85 4.63 -15.73
C THR A 83 -16.92 3.90 -14.76
N PHE A 84 -15.65 3.73 -15.12
CA PHE A 84 -14.66 3.14 -14.22
C PHE A 84 -14.48 4.02 -12.97
N LEU A 85 -14.30 5.33 -13.16
CA LEU A 85 -14.09 6.27 -12.05
C LEU A 85 -15.27 6.25 -11.07
N ALA A 86 -16.51 6.29 -11.58
CA ALA A 86 -17.70 6.22 -10.74
C ALA A 86 -17.80 4.90 -9.94
N ARG A 87 -17.46 3.77 -10.56
CA ARG A 87 -17.47 2.46 -9.86
C ARG A 87 -16.39 2.37 -8.79
N ARG A 88 -15.20 2.92 -9.06
CA ARG A 88 -14.09 2.98 -8.09
C ARG A 88 -14.47 3.84 -6.89
N GLU A 89 -15.01 5.04 -7.12
CA GLU A 89 -15.47 5.95 -6.06
C GLU A 89 -16.53 5.29 -5.17
N GLU A 90 -17.49 4.60 -5.77
CA GLU A 90 -18.53 3.89 -5.02
C GLU A 90 -17.94 2.72 -4.21
N LEU A 91 -17.06 1.92 -4.80
CA LEU A 91 -16.39 0.82 -4.09
C LEU A 91 -15.56 1.34 -2.92
N HIS A 92 -14.78 2.40 -3.14
CA HIS A 92 -13.97 3.03 -2.09
C HIS A 92 -14.85 3.51 -0.93
N ARG A 93 -15.95 4.20 -1.23
CA ARG A 93 -16.94 4.64 -0.24
C ARG A 93 -17.53 3.47 0.56
N LEU A 94 -17.88 2.37 -0.10
CA LEU A 94 -18.43 1.17 0.56
C LEU A 94 -17.39 0.50 1.47
N LEU A 95 -16.16 0.34 1.00
CA LEU A 95 -15.07 -0.26 1.79
C LEU A 95 -14.74 0.58 3.03
N MET A 96 -14.65 1.90 2.87
CA MET A 96 -14.29 2.81 3.98
C MET A 96 -15.45 3.01 4.97
N SER A 97 -16.71 3.02 4.51
CA SER A 97 -17.87 3.07 5.41
C SER A 97 -18.04 1.78 6.21
N GLY A 98 -17.86 0.61 5.58
CA GLY A 98 -17.86 -0.68 6.26
C GLY A 98 -16.66 -0.91 7.17
N PHE A 99 -15.55 -0.19 6.97
CA PHE A 99 -14.42 -0.20 7.91
C PHE A 99 -14.74 0.63 9.15
N ARG A 100 -15.21 1.87 8.99
CA ARG A 100 -15.58 2.77 10.10
C ARG A 100 -16.63 2.15 11.02
N SER A 101 -17.62 1.45 10.46
CA SER A 101 -18.65 0.77 11.25
C SER A 101 -18.13 -0.41 12.08
N ARG A 102 -16.99 -1.03 11.70
CA ARG A 102 -16.37 -2.15 12.43
C ARG A 102 -15.33 -1.70 13.46
N THR A 103 -14.71 -0.54 13.25
CA THR A 103 -13.66 -0.02 14.14
C THR A 103 -14.14 0.98 15.18
N GLY A 104 -15.44 1.32 15.21
CA GLY A 104 -16.01 2.20 16.23
C GLY A 104 -15.44 3.62 16.24
N ALA A 105 -15.04 4.13 15.07
CA ALA A 105 -14.53 5.49 14.90
C ALA A 105 -15.59 6.43 14.32
#